data_AF-A0A8H7TUZ6-F1
#
_entry.id   AF-A0A8H7TUZ6-F1
#
_cell.length_a   1.000
_cell.length_b   1.000
_cell.length_c   1.000
_cell.angle_alpha   90.00
_cell.angle_beta   90.00
_cell.angle_gamma   90.00
#
_symmetry.space_group_name_H-M   'P 1'
#
loop_
_entity.id
_entity.type
_entity.pdbx_description
1 polymer ?
#
loop_
_entity_poly.entity_id
_entity_poly.type
_entity_poly.pdbx_seq_one_letter_code
_entity_poly.pdbx_strand_id
1 'polypeptide(L)'
;MLIYKYWNVTYGPFHRSLIRDYDAVPPRVQSWFVCIFSHWHLAVLLLAESISFIDKKQLGIEDVRRKRLNANFCRQMAKSSAIEISDIAAVSAPKHGSNNASQWSLPPGAQEPPFHSVTHEGAILTEPWTILIIRAFTKAAAIHLERAEELWHSRSSDPSGGRGEMQGSLDRCEYCTRALWLLGKKSDMARKAAEILSRAHSEMTGQIAMGSVVVPVESWEGILNWIST
;
A
#
# COMPACT_ATOMS: atom_id res chain seq x y z
N MET A 1 21.75 -3.69 1.27
CA MET A 1 21.20 -3.08 2.51
C MET A 1 21.69 -1.65 2.77
N LEU A 2 22.94 -1.31 2.47
CA LEU A 2 23.43 0.07 2.63
C LEU A 2 22.65 1.08 1.80
N ILE A 3 22.25 0.72 0.56
CA ILE A 3 21.44 1.58 -0.31
C ILE A 3 20.09 1.92 0.32
N TYR A 4 19.38 0.93 0.87
CA TYR A 4 18.09 1.17 1.57
C TYR A 4 18.25 2.10 2.77
N LYS A 5 19.28 1.88 3.59
CA LYS A 5 19.59 2.76 4.73
C LYS A 5 19.95 4.18 4.27
N TYR A 6 20.81 4.30 3.27
CA TYR A 6 21.22 5.58 2.70
C TYR A 6 20.03 6.36 2.17
N TRP A 7 19.12 5.70 1.44
CA TRP A 7 17.91 6.33 0.92
C TRP A 7 17.03 6.86 2.04
N ASN A 8 16.77 6.04 3.06
CA ASN A 8 15.92 6.46 4.19
C ASN A 8 16.50 7.64 4.97
N VAL A 9 17.82 7.69 5.13
CA VAL A 9 18.52 8.79 5.82
C VAL A 9 18.52 10.06 4.95
N THR A 10 18.84 9.93 3.67
CA THR A 10 19.07 11.07 2.78
C THR A 10 17.76 11.68 2.28
N TYR A 11 16.82 10.84 1.84
CA TYR A 11 15.60 11.28 1.16
C TYR A 11 14.34 11.12 2.01
N GLY A 12 14.37 10.29 3.06
CA GLY A 12 13.21 10.09 3.96
C GLY A 12 12.66 11.37 4.59
N PRO A 13 13.49 12.31 5.09
CA PRO A 13 12.97 13.58 5.64
C PRO A 13 12.26 14.44 4.60
N PHE A 14 12.80 14.50 3.37
CA PHE A 14 12.18 15.20 2.26
C PHE A 14 10.86 14.53 1.86
N HIS A 15 10.83 13.19 1.78
CA HIS A 15 9.63 12.41 1.51
C HIS A 15 8.48 12.79 2.44
N ARG A 16 8.72 12.70 3.76
CA ARG A 16 7.70 12.99 4.77
C ARG A 16 7.22 14.44 4.74
N SER A 17 8.10 15.38 4.38
CA SER A 17 7.73 16.79 4.24
C SER A 17 6.78 17.00 3.06
N LEU A 18 7.03 16.32 1.93
CA LEU A 18 6.14 16.37 0.77
C LEU A 18 4.77 15.73 1.04
N ILE A 19 4.70 14.65 1.83
CA ILE A 19 3.42 14.06 2.25
C ILE A 19 2.66 15.04 3.15
N ARG A 20 3.31 15.60 4.16
CA ARG A 20 2.67 16.49 5.13
C ARG A 20 2.07 17.73 4.46
N ASP A 21 2.83 18.33 3.54
CA ASP A 21 2.50 19.60 2.91
C ASP A 21 2.00 19.38 1.46
N TYR A 22 1.46 18.18 1.16
CA TYR A 22 1.14 17.72 -0.21
C TYR A 22 0.26 18.71 -0.98
N ASP A 23 -0.76 19.28 -0.34
CA ASP A 23 -1.70 20.23 -0.95
C ASP A 23 -1.00 21.56 -1.38
N ALA A 24 0.13 21.89 -0.77
CA ALA A 24 0.95 23.06 -1.12
C ALA A 24 2.02 22.75 -2.20
N VAL A 25 2.22 21.48 -2.54
CA VAL A 25 3.19 21.05 -3.57
C VAL A 25 2.62 21.33 -4.96
N PRO A 26 3.41 21.89 -5.90
CA PRO A 26 2.94 22.11 -7.27
C PRO A 26 2.43 20.81 -7.93
N PRO A 27 1.32 20.82 -8.70
CA PRO A 27 0.71 19.60 -9.26
C PRO A 27 1.66 18.73 -10.08
N ARG A 28 2.59 19.36 -10.82
CA ARG A 28 3.63 18.64 -11.56
C ARG A 28 4.53 17.84 -10.62
N VAL A 29 4.96 18.44 -9.51
CA VAL A 29 5.81 17.79 -8.51
C VAL A 29 5.02 16.69 -7.79
N GLN A 30 3.75 16.90 -7.46
CA GLN A 30 2.87 15.87 -6.87
C GLN A 30 2.83 14.60 -7.73
N SER A 31 2.62 14.74 -9.05
CA SER A 31 2.54 13.57 -9.94
C SER A 31 3.87 12.80 -10.00
N TRP A 32 5.00 13.48 -10.15
CA TRP A 32 6.32 12.85 -10.18
C TRP A 32 6.70 12.22 -8.84
N PHE A 33 6.33 12.88 -7.75
CA PHE A 33 6.53 12.44 -6.39
C PHE A 33 5.88 11.08 -6.13
N VAL A 34 4.57 10.96 -6.44
CA VAL A 34 3.82 9.72 -6.27
C VAL A 34 4.50 8.60 -7.06
N CYS A 35 4.85 8.85 -8.32
CA CYS A 35 5.59 7.88 -9.11
C CYS A 35 6.89 7.48 -8.41
N ILE A 36 7.84 8.39 -8.22
CA ILE A 36 9.20 8.06 -7.77
C ILE A 36 9.18 7.28 -6.45
N PHE A 37 8.43 7.75 -5.46
CA PHE A 37 8.43 7.12 -4.13
C PHE A 37 7.67 5.80 -4.10
N SER A 38 6.52 5.68 -4.79
CA SER A 38 5.83 4.39 -4.90
C SER A 38 6.70 3.33 -5.61
N HIS A 39 7.42 3.71 -6.66
CA HIS A 39 8.34 2.81 -7.37
C HIS A 39 9.51 2.36 -6.48
N TRP A 40 10.14 3.30 -5.79
CA TRP A 40 11.23 3.00 -4.85
C TRP A 40 10.77 2.01 -3.78
N HIS A 41 9.65 2.30 -3.12
CA HIS A 41 9.15 1.44 -2.06
C HIS A 41 8.67 0.09 -2.59
N LEU A 42 8.10 0.01 -3.80
CA LEU A 42 7.82 -1.26 -4.46
C LEU A 42 9.10 -2.08 -4.69
N ALA A 43 10.17 -1.47 -5.18
CA ALA A 43 11.45 -2.16 -5.35
C ALA A 43 11.97 -2.71 -4.01
N VAL A 44 11.80 -1.96 -2.92
CA VAL A 44 12.13 -2.43 -1.56
C VAL A 44 11.27 -3.63 -1.14
N LEU A 45 9.96 -3.62 -1.43
CA LEU A 45 9.09 -4.77 -1.15
C LEU A 45 9.53 -6.02 -1.92
N LEU A 46 9.77 -5.89 -3.23
CA LEU A 46 10.22 -7.00 -4.08
C LEU A 46 11.58 -7.54 -3.65
N LEU A 47 12.49 -6.65 -3.22
CA LEU A 47 13.78 -7.04 -2.67
C LEU A 47 13.63 -7.80 -1.35
N ALA A 48 12.77 -7.33 -0.44
CA ALA A 48 12.51 -7.99 0.83
C ALA A 48 11.91 -9.39 0.64
N GLU A 49 10.97 -9.54 -0.31
CA GLU A 49 10.39 -10.83 -0.71
C GLU A 49 11.45 -11.76 -1.29
N SER A 50 12.27 -11.26 -2.23
CA SER A 50 13.32 -12.05 -2.87
C SER A 50 14.35 -12.57 -1.86
N ILE A 51 14.76 -11.73 -0.91
CA ILE A 51 15.69 -12.13 0.16
C ILE A 51 15.02 -13.12 1.11
N SER A 52 13.76 -12.91 1.48
CA SER A 52 13.01 -13.85 2.30
C SER A 52 12.86 -15.21 1.63
N PHE A 53 12.68 -15.24 0.31
CA PHE A 53 12.65 -16.47 -0.48
C PHE A 53 14.00 -17.20 -0.46
N ILE A 54 15.10 -16.48 -0.70
CA ILE A 54 16.48 -17.03 -0.61
C ILE A 54 16.74 -17.59 0.79
N ASP A 55 16.34 -16.87 1.84
CA ASP A 55 16.50 -17.27 3.24
C ASP A 55 15.67 -18.52 3.58
N LYS A 56 14.44 -18.61 3.07
CA LYS A 56 13.56 -19.78 3.23
C LYS A 56 14.12 -21.02 2.52
N LYS A 57 14.75 -20.83 1.35
CA LYS A 57 15.34 -21.90 0.55
C LYS A 57 16.80 -22.22 0.90
N GLN A 58 17.38 -21.51 1.86
CA GLN A 58 18.78 -21.69 2.29
C GLN A 58 19.78 -21.58 1.12
N LEU A 59 19.49 -20.72 0.15
CA LEU A 59 20.32 -20.54 -1.04
C LEU A 59 21.46 -19.52 -0.84
N GLY A 60 21.53 -18.90 0.34
CA GLY A 60 22.52 -17.87 0.68
C GLY A 60 23.57 -18.34 1.67
N ILE A 61 24.47 -17.43 2.04
CA ILE A 61 25.50 -17.68 3.08
C ILE A 61 24.82 -17.74 4.46
N GLU A 62 24.98 -18.86 5.16
CA GLU A 62 24.32 -19.14 6.44
C GLU A 62 24.54 -18.08 7.53
N ASP A 63 25.76 -17.59 7.70
CA ASP A 63 26.04 -16.54 8.70
C ASP A 63 25.33 -15.22 8.39
N VAL A 64 25.22 -14.87 7.11
CA VAL A 64 24.52 -13.65 6.68
C VAL A 64 23.00 -13.83 6.81
N ARG A 65 22.49 -15.03 6.46
CA ARG A 65 21.08 -15.42 6.65
C ARG A 65 20.68 -15.31 8.12
N ARG A 66 21.45 -15.93 9.02
CA ARG A 66 21.20 -15.91 10.47
C ARG A 66 21.16 -14.49 11.03
N LYS A 67 22.09 -13.60 10.61
CA LYS A 67 22.06 -12.18 10.98
C LYS A 67 20.78 -11.47 10.52
N ARG A 68 20.31 -11.73 9.30
CA ARG A 68 19.05 -11.14 8.79
C ARG A 68 17.82 -11.64 9.52
N LEU A 69 17.74 -12.94 9.76
CA LEU A 69 16.62 -13.58 10.46
C LEU A 69 16.50 -13.09 11.90
N ASN A 70 17.61 -13.06 12.64
CA ASN A 70 17.64 -12.57 14.02
C ASN A 70 17.22 -11.10 14.12
N ALA A 71 17.52 -10.30 13.10
CA ALA A 71 17.13 -8.90 13.04
C ALA A 71 15.72 -8.68 12.46
N ASN A 72 14.97 -9.71 12.07
CA ASN A 72 13.70 -9.58 11.33
C ASN A 72 13.79 -8.60 10.14
N PHE A 73 14.95 -8.58 9.47
CA PHE A 73 15.34 -7.44 8.64
C PHE A 73 14.41 -7.23 7.44
N CYS A 74 14.09 -8.30 6.70
CA CYS A 74 13.18 -8.23 5.55
C CYS A 74 11.76 -7.80 5.95
N ARG A 75 11.26 -8.34 7.08
CA ARG A 75 9.95 -7.95 7.62
C ARG A 75 9.90 -6.47 7.99
N GLN A 76 10.97 -5.93 8.58
CA GLN A 76 11.06 -4.48 8.89
C GLN A 76 11.10 -3.61 7.62
N MET A 77 11.86 -4.01 6.60
CA MET A 77 11.89 -3.31 5.31
C MET A 77 10.52 -3.28 4.65
N ALA A 78 9.84 -4.43 4.63
CA ALA A 78 8.51 -4.57 4.04
C ALA A 78 7.49 -3.71 4.79
N LYS A 79 7.45 -3.81 6.14
CA LYS A 79 6.58 -3.00 6.99
C LYS A 79 6.79 -1.51 6.75
N SER A 80 8.04 -1.03 6.82
CA SER A 80 8.34 0.39 6.63
C SER A 80 7.92 0.88 5.24
N SER A 81 8.18 0.11 4.19
CA SER A 81 7.83 0.52 2.83
C SER A 81 6.33 0.47 2.56
N ALA A 82 5.61 -0.49 3.14
CA ALA A 82 4.16 -0.56 3.05
C ALA A 82 3.49 0.65 3.74
N ILE A 83 4.03 1.13 4.86
CA ILE A 83 3.57 2.36 5.52
C ILE A 83 3.77 3.57 4.61
N GLU A 84 4.98 3.74 4.08
CA GLU A 84 5.31 4.88 3.21
C GLU A 84 4.44 4.87 1.93
N ILE A 85 4.16 3.69 1.35
CA ILE A 85 3.23 3.55 0.21
C ILE A 85 1.79 3.94 0.59
N SER A 86 1.30 3.49 1.76
CA SER A 86 -0.05 3.85 2.20
C SER A 86 -0.20 5.34 2.51
N ASP A 87 0.86 6.00 2.98
CA ASP A 87 0.83 7.44 3.24
C ASP A 87 0.80 8.22 1.92
N ILE A 88 1.53 7.76 0.89
CA ILE A 88 1.40 8.28 -0.49
C ILE A 88 -0.03 8.06 -1.02
N ALA A 89 -0.60 6.88 -0.81
CA ALA A 89 -1.97 6.56 -1.24
C ALA A 89 -2.99 7.50 -0.59
N ALA A 90 -2.82 7.79 0.70
CA ALA A 90 -3.71 8.66 1.47
C ALA A 90 -3.75 10.10 0.93
N VAL A 91 -2.61 10.66 0.52
CA VAL A 91 -2.53 12.04 0.01
C VAL A 91 -2.81 12.16 -1.49
N SER A 92 -2.54 11.10 -2.25
CA SER A 92 -2.79 11.07 -3.70
C SER A 92 -4.27 10.90 -4.06
N ALA A 93 -5.09 10.41 -3.13
CA ALA A 93 -6.52 10.29 -3.31
C ALA A 93 -7.27 11.53 -2.80
N PRO A 94 -8.35 11.99 -3.48
CA PRO A 94 -9.19 13.06 -2.96
C PRO A 94 -9.66 12.74 -1.53
N LYS A 95 -9.44 13.68 -0.61
CA LYS A 95 -9.95 13.61 0.77
C LYS A 95 -11.47 13.70 0.68
N HIS A 96 -12.18 12.68 1.18
CA HIS A 96 -13.64 12.67 1.19
C HIS A 96 -14.14 13.82 2.07
N GLY A 97 -14.73 14.85 1.48
CA GLY A 97 -15.58 15.78 2.22
C GLY A 97 -16.91 15.08 2.51
N SER A 98 -17.20 14.82 3.79
CA SER A 98 -18.55 14.63 4.35
C SER A 98 -19.59 13.75 3.59
N ASN A 99 -19.93 12.61 4.20
CA ASN A 99 -21.22 11.90 4.14
C ASN A 99 -21.65 11.16 2.85
N ASN A 100 -21.09 9.97 2.60
CA ASN A 100 -21.81 8.71 2.26
C ASN A 100 -20.87 7.68 1.59
N ALA A 101 -20.62 6.55 2.26
CA ALA A 101 -19.73 5.47 1.81
C ALA A 101 -20.24 4.66 0.59
N SER A 102 -21.15 5.20 -0.21
CA SER A 102 -21.75 4.51 -1.36
C SER A 102 -21.69 5.29 -2.67
N GLN A 103 -21.01 6.44 -2.74
CA GLN A 103 -21.06 7.29 -3.92
C GLN A 103 -19.67 7.62 -4.48
N TRP A 104 -19.09 6.64 -5.16
CA TRP A 104 -17.99 6.88 -6.11
C TRP A 104 -18.45 7.59 -7.41
N SER A 105 -19.74 7.85 -7.54
CA SER A 105 -20.33 8.54 -8.69
C SER A 105 -20.39 10.04 -8.44
N LEU A 106 -19.65 10.83 -9.23
CA LEU A 106 -19.78 12.29 -9.27
C LEU A 106 -21.25 12.70 -9.46
N PRO A 107 -21.74 13.78 -8.82
CA PRO A 107 -23.09 14.29 -9.06
C PRO A 107 -23.27 14.66 -10.55
N PRO A 108 -24.43 14.36 -11.17
CA PRO A 108 -24.67 14.73 -12.56
C PRO A 108 -24.76 16.26 -12.66
N GLY A 109 -23.81 16.88 -13.36
CA GLY A 109 -23.77 18.32 -13.59
C GLY A 109 -22.60 19.08 -12.95
N ALA A 110 -21.70 18.41 -12.22
CA ALA A 110 -20.41 19.02 -11.87
C ALA A 110 -19.56 19.15 -13.15
N GLN A 111 -19.48 20.35 -13.71
CA GLN A 111 -18.51 20.66 -14.76
C GLN A 111 -17.12 20.34 -14.22
N GLU A 112 -16.43 19.40 -14.86
CA GLU A 112 -15.02 19.20 -14.61
C GLU A 112 -14.30 20.54 -14.88
N PRO A 113 -13.44 21.03 -13.95
CA PRO A 113 -12.64 22.21 -14.25
C PRO A 113 -11.89 21.96 -15.56
N PRO A 114 -11.74 22.96 -16.42
CA PRO A 114 -11.23 22.76 -17.77
C PRO A 114 -9.84 22.13 -17.69
N PHE A 115 -9.78 20.82 -17.96
CA PHE A 115 -8.53 20.15 -18.21
C PHE A 115 -7.89 20.89 -19.38
N HIS A 116 -6.71 21.45 -19.12
CA HIS A 116 -5.92 22.18 -20.09
C HIS A 116 -5.60 21.21 -21.23
N SER A 117 -6.45 21.26 -22.24
CA SER A 117 -6.31 20.61 -23.52
C SER A 117 -4.92 20.95 -24.04
N VAL A 118 -4.16 19.90 -24.39
CA VAL A 118 -2.80 19.96 -24.92
C VAL A 118 -1.72 20.22 -23.83
N THR A 119 -1.04 19.15 -23.40
CA THR A 119 0.15 19.03 -22.51
C THR A 119 -0.01 18.80 -20.99
N HIS A 120 -1.22 18.59 -20.44
CA HIS A 120 -1.45 18.41 -18.99
C HIS A 120 -2.17 17.12 -18.56
N GLU A 121 -2.17 16.07 -19.38
CA GLU A 121 -2.55 14.73 -18.91
C GLU A 121 -1.47 14.24 -17.94
N GLY A 122 -1.71 14.42 -16.63
CA GLY A 122 -0.74 14.20 -15.56
C GLY A 122 0.03 12.88 -15.72
N ALA A 123 1.27 12.81 -15.22
CA ALA A 123 2.19 11.70 -15.50
C ALA A 123 1.57 10.29 -15.23
N ILE A 124 0.57 10.19 -14.35
CA ILE A 124 -0.23 8.98 -14.12
C ILE A 124 -0.99 8.45 -15.37
N LEU A 125 -1.32 9.32 -16.32
CA LEU A 125 -2.13 9.00 -17.51
C LEU A 125 -1.31 8.90 -18.80
N THR A 126 -0.11 9.47 -18.81
CA THR A 126 0.79 9.51 -19.98
C THR A 126 1.98 8.57 -19.85
N GLU A 127 2.20 7.92 -18.69
CA GLU A 127 3.37 7.07 -18.49
C GLU A 127 3.07 5.56 -18.50
N PRO A 128 3.92 4.73 -19.14
CA PRO A 128 3.82 3.26 -19.19
C PRO A 128 3.97 2.55 -17.82
N TRP A 129 3.92 3.28 -16.71
CA TRP A 129 4.30 2.82 -15.37
C TRP A 129 3.13 2.68 -14.38
N THR A 130 1.88 2.91 -14.80
CA THR A 130 0.69 2.74 -13.93
C THR A 130 0.58 1.33 -13.34
N ILE A 131 1.03 0.31 -14.08
CA ILE A 131 1.17 -1.07 -13.59
C ILE A 131 1.99 -1.17 -12.29
N LEU A 132 3.06 -0.39 -12.17
CA LEU A 132 3.93 -0.42 -10.99
C LEU A 132 3.27 0.29 -9.80
N ILE A 133 2.53 1.37 -10.04
CA ILE A 133 1.74 2.04 -8.99
C ILE A 133 0.62 1.12 -8.48
N ILE A 134 -0.09 0.45 -9.40
CA ILE A 134 -1.09 -0.56 -9.06
C ILE A 134 -0.45 -1.66 -8.21
N ARG A 135 0.69 -2.19 -8.65
CA ARG A 135 1.43 -3.22 -7.91
C ARG A 135 1.90 -2.76 -6.53
N ALA A 136 2.36 -1.51 -6.42
CA ALA A 136 2.78 -0.91 -5.15
C ALA A 136 1.62 -0.85 -4.15
N PHE A 137 0.49 -0.25 -4.55
CA PHE A 137 -0.69 -0.13 -3.67
C PHE A 137 -1.28 -1.49 -3.32
N THR A 138 -1.38 -2.42 -4.27
CA THR A 138 -1.90 -3.76 -4.00
C THR A 138 -1.04 -4.52 -3.01
N LYS A 139 0.30 -4.51 -3.17
CA LYS A 139 1.21 -5.16 -2.21
C LYS A 139 1.17 -4.51 -0.83
N ALA A 140 1.17 -3.18 -0.76
CA ALA A 140 1.09 -2.49 0.52
C ALA A 140 -0.23 -2.79 1.25
N ALA A 141 -1.36 -2.78 0.54
CA ALA A 141 -2.66 -3.17 1.10
C ALA A 141 -2.65 -4.59 1.65
N ALA A 142 -2.12 -5.56 0.89
CA ALA A 142 -2.01 -6.95 1.32
C ALA A 142 -1.15 -7.10 2.59
N ILE A 143 0.00 -6.42 2.66
CA ILE A 143 0.87 -6.43 3.86
C ILE A 143 0.12 -5.87 5.08
N HIS A 144 -0.68 -4.81 4.91
CA HIS A 144 -1.45 -4.24 6.01
C HIS A 144 -2.63 -5.13 6.44
N LEU A 145 -3.25 -5.88 5.52
CA LEU A 145 -4.26 -6.87 5.85
C LEU A 145 -3.67 -8.07 6.61
N GLU A 146 -2.55 -8.63 6.13
CA GLU A 146 -1.82 -9.69 6.83
C GLU A 146 -1.42 -9.24 8.24
N ARG A 147 -0.95 -7.99 8.37
CA ARG A 147 -0.60 -7.44 9.68
C ARG A 147 -1.81 -7.29 10.61
N ALA A 148 -2.97 -6.89 10.08
CA ALA A 148 -4.20 -6.81 10.87
C ALA A 148 -4.65 -8.20 11.35
N GLU A 149 -4.54 -9.22 10.49
CA GLU A 149 -4.83 -10.62 10.80
C GLU A 149 -3.88 -11.16 11.90
N GLU A 150 -2.56 -10.94 11.77
CA GLU A 150 -1.58 -11.31 12.79
C GLU A 150 -1.91 -10.68 14.16
N LEU A 151 -2.24 -9.39 14.16
CA LEU A 151 -2.59 -8.65 15.37
C LEU A 151 -3.89 -9.19 15.99
N TRP A 152 -4.88 -9.50 15.16
CA TRP A 152 -6.13 -10.12 15.60
C TRP A 152 -5.89 -11.46 16.29
N HIS A 153 -5.10 -12.36 15.69
CA HIS A 153 -4.80 -13.67 16.28
C HIS A 153 -3.92 -13.58 17.54
N SER A 154 -3.03 -12.59 17.60
CA SER A 154 -2.17 -12.37 18.78
C SER A 154 -2.88 -11.72 19.98
N ARG A 155 -4.11 -11.20 19.78
CA ARG A 155 -4.91 -10.49 20.79
C ARG A 155 -5.19 -11.32 22.05
N SER A 156 -5.10 -12.64 21.96
CA SER A 156 -5.16 -13.58 23.09
C SER A 156 -4.11 -13.30 24.18
N SER A 157 -2.99 -12.63 23.83
CA SER A 157 -1.85 -12.41 24.72
C SER A 157 -1.80 -10.99 25.33
N ASP A 158 -2.39 -9.99 24.67
CA ASP A 158 -2.54 -8.62 25.17
C ASP A 158 -3.83 -7.98 24.62
N PRO A 159 -4.93 -7.99 25.39
CA PRO A 159 -6.22 -7.48 24.95
C PRO A 159 -6.28 -5.96 24.72
N SER A 160 -5.30 -5.20 25.22
CA SER A 160 -5.34 -3.74 25.30
C SER A 160 -4.36 -3.03 24.38
N GLY A 161 -3.17 -3.59 24.14
CA GLY A 161 -2.10 -2.95 23.37
C GLY A 161 -2.26 -3.01 21.85
N GLY A 162 -2.93 -4.04 21.31
CA GLY A 162 -2.93 -4.31 19.86
C GLY A 162 -4.03 -3.61 19.02
N ARG A 163 -5.07 -3.06 19.65
CA ARG A 163 -6.26 -2.58 18.92
C ARG A 163 -5.97 -1.35 18.05
N GLY A 164 -5.17 -0.41 18.56
CA GLY A 164 -4.79 0.80 17.82
C GLY A 164 -3.90 0.49 16.62
N GLU A 165 -2.92 -0.41 16.78
CA GLU A 165 -2.07 -0.86 15.68
C GLU A 165 -2.86 -1.59 14.60
N MET A 166 -3.82 -2.44 15.01
CA MET A 166 -4.67 -3.17 14.08
C MET A 166 -5.55 -2.23 13.27
N GLN A 167 -6.24 -1.28 13.92
CA GLN A 167 -7.05 -0.28 13.24
C GLN A 167 -6.20 0.57 12.28
N GLY A 168 -5.03 1.03 12.73
CA GLY A 168 -4.11 1.78 11.87
C GLY A 168 -3.56 0.97 10.70
N SER A 169 -3.58 -0.37 10.75
CA SER A 169 -3.27 -1.25 9.62
C SER A 169 -4.44 -1.31 8.64
N LEU A 170 -5.67 -1.46 9.13
CA LEU A 170 -6.88 -1.43 8.30
C LEU A 170 -7.05 -0.10 7.57
N ASP A 171 -6.88 1.03 8.26
CA ASP A 171 -6.97 2.37 7.65
C ASP A 171 -5.96 2.52 6.50
N ARG A 172 -4.74 2.00 6.66
CA ARG A 172 -3.71 2.01 5.62
C ARG A 172 -4.03 1.10 4.44
N CYS A 173 -4.64 -0.06 4.70
CA CYS A 173 -5.20 -0.89 3.63
C CYS A 173 -6.27 -0.11 2.86
N GLU A 174 -7.17 0.58 3.56
CA GLU A 174 -8.23 1.38 2.95
C GLU A 174 -7.66 2.51 2.07
N TYR A 175 -6.61 3.20 2.51
CA TYR A 175 -5.94 4.24 1.71
C TYR A 175 -5.44 3.69 0.37
N CYS A 176 -4.74 2.55 0.39
CA CYS A 176 -4.28 1.88 -0.81
C CYS A 176 -5.44 1.43 -1.71
N THR A 177 -6.48 0.83 -1.13
CA THR A 177 -7.67 0.38 -1.86
C THR A 177 -8.41 1.55 -2.54
N ARG A 178 -8.54 2.69 -1.86
CA ARG A 178 -9.12 3.92 -2.44
C ARG A 178 -8.29 4.46 -3.61
N ALA A 179 -6.97 4.45 -3.48
CA ALA A 179 -6.09 4.84 -4.59
C ALA A 179 -6.25 3.89 -5.79
N LEU A 180 -6.41 2.59 -5.55
CA LEU A 180 -6.71 1.61 -6.61
C LEU A 180 -8.08 1.85 -7.26
N TRP A 181 -9.11 2.27 -6.52
CA TRP A 181 -10.40 2.67 -7.10
C TRP A 181 -10.27 3.88 -8.04
N LEU A 182 -9.42 4.88 -7.71
CA LEU A 182 -9.10 6.00 -8.60
C LEU A 182 -8.49 5.52 -9.92
N LEU A 183 -7.45 4.70 -9.83
CA LEU A 183 -6.81 4.12 -11.01
C LEU A 183 -7.78 3.20 -11.78
N GLY A 184 -8.70 2.56 -11.07
CA GLY A 184 -9.78 1.73 -11.59
C GLY A 184 -10.74 2.44 -12.53
N LYS A 185 -10.75 3.78 -12.56
CA LYS A 185 -11.50 4.55 -13.59
C LYS A 185 -10.94 4.32 -15.00
N LYS A 186 -9.66 3.94 -15.12
CA LYS A 186 -8.96 3.78 -16.41
C LYS A 186 -8.21 2.45 -16.56
N SER A 187 -8.14 1.64 -15.52
CA SER A 187 -7.47 0.33 -15.54
C SER A 187 -8.35 -0.74 -14.90
N ASP A 188 -8.81 -1.72 -15.69
CA ASP A 188 -9.58 -2.86 -15.16
C ASP A 188 -8.79 -3.68 -14.15
N MET A 189 -7.47 -3.74 -14.34
CA MET A 189 -6.55 -4.41 -13.41
C MET A 189 -6.55 -3.71 -12.03
N ALA A 190 -6.51 -2.38 -12.01
CA ALA A 190 -6.64 -1.62 -10.76
C ALA A 190 -8.00 -1.82 -10.10
N ARG A 191 -9.08 -1.82 -10.91
CA ARG A 191 -10.45 -2.05 -10.42
C ARG A 191 -10.60 -3.42 -9.77
N LYS A 192 -10.16 -4.49 -10.43
CA LYS A 192 -10.19 -5.85 -9.89
C LYS A 192 -9.39 -5.97 -8.59
N ALA A 193 -8.20 -5.37 -8.54
CA ALA A 193 -7.40 -5.34 -7.32
C ALA A 193 -8.14 -4.63 -6.17
N ALA A 194 -8.77 -3.49 -6.45
CA ALA A 194 -9.57 -2.74 -5.48
C ALA A 194 -10.78 -3.55 -4.97
N GLU A 195 -11.50 -4.24 -5.86
CA GLU A 195 -12.65 -5.10 -5.49
C GLU A 195 -12.24 -6.23 -4.55
N ILE A 196 -11.16 -6.94 -4.90
CA ILE A 196 -10.63 -8.04 -4.10
C ILE A 196 -10.21 -7.55 -2.70
N LEU A 197 -9.46 -6.45 -2.65
CA LEU A 197 -9.00 -5.87 -1.38
C LEU A 197 -10.15 -5.31 -0.55
N SER A 198 -11.16 -4.69 -1.18
CA SER A 198 -12.35 -4.17 -0.49
C SER A 198 -13.15 -5.30 0.17
N ARG A 199 -13.32 -6.43 -0.52
CA ARG A 199 -13.97 -7.61 0.03
C ARG A 199 -13.22 -8.12 1.25
N ALA A 200 -11.91 -8.35 1.12
CA ALA A 200 -11.12 -8.88 2.21
C ALA A 200 -11.00 -7.92 3.41
N HIS A 201 -10.90 -6.60 3.15
CA HIS A 201 -10.96 -5.59 4.21
C HIS A 201 -12.30 -5.63 4.96
N SER A 202 -13.40 -5.81 4.24
CA SER A 202 -14.74 -5.92 4.84
C SER A 202 -14.91 -7.20 5.64
N GLU A 203 -14.41 -8.33 5.14
CA GLU A 203 -14.37 -9.61 5.86
C GLU A 203 -13.59 -9.48 7.17
N MET A 204 -12.38 -8.90 7.13
CA MET A 204 -11.55 -8.67 8.31
C MET A 204 -12.24 -7.74 9.32
N THR A 205 -12.80 -6.62 8.86
CA THR A 205 -13.54 -5.68 9.72
C THR A 205 -14.76 -6.35 10.34
N GLY A 206 -15.47 -7.19 9.59
CA GLY A 206 -16.59 -8.00 10.07
C GLY A 206 -16.18 -9.01 11.13
N GLN A 207 -15.08 -9.73 10.94
CA GLN A 207 -14.52 -10.66 11.94
C GLN A 207 -14.20 -9.94 13.25
N ILE A 208 -13.59 -8.75 13.15
CA ILE A 208 -13.28 -7.90 14.30
C ILE A 208 -14.55 -7.45 15.03
N ALA A 209 -15.58 -7.04 14.29
CA ALA A 209 -16.86 -6.61 14.85
C ALA A 209 -17.65 -7.76 15.52
N MET A 210 -17.57 -8.98 14.98
CA MET A 210 -18.28 -10.15 15.46
C MET A 210 -17.55 -10.93 16.56
N GLY A 211 -16.27 -10.63 16.83
CA GLY A 211 -15.51 -11.33 17.88
C GLY A 211 -15.24 -12.81 17.58
N SER A 212 -15.39 -13.25 16.33
CA SER A 212 -15.37 -14.67 15.94
C SER A 212 -14.04 -15.06 15.28
N VAL A 213 -13.57 -16.28 15.54
CA VAL A 213 -12.37 -16.87 14.93
C VAL A 213 -12.83 -17.86 13.86
N VAL A 214 -12.71 -17.51 12.58
CA VAL A 214 -12.90 -18.46 11.48
C VAL A 214 -11.82 -18.27 10.39
N VAL A 215 -11.05 -19.35 10.24
CA VAL A 215 -10.21 -19.91 9.15
C VAL A 215 -9.47 -18.95 8.18
N PRO A 216 -8.16 -19.18 7.93
CA PRO A 216 -7.36 -18.36 7.02
C PRO A 216 -7.83 -18.48 5.58
N VAL A 217 -7.80 -17.35 4.87
CA VAL A 217 -8.12 -17.27 3.45
C VAL A 217 -6.94 -17.81 2.63
N GLU A 218 -7.09 -19.01 2.05
CA GLU A 218 -6.19 -19.59 1.03
C GLU A 218 -6.05 -18.71 -0.25
N SER A 219 -6.76 -17.58 -0.34
CA SER A 219 -6.84 -16.72 -1.52
C SER A 219 -5.66 -15.76 -1.72
N TRP A 220 -4.77 -15.60 -0.73
CA TRP A 220 -3.71 -14.59 -0.80
C TRP A 220 -2.56 -14.96 -1.74
N GLU A 221 -2.21 -16.25 -1.81
CA GLU A 221 -1.17 -16.71 -2.74
C GLU A 221 -1.60 -16.50 -4.20
N GLY A 222 -2.89 -16.63 -4.52
CA GLY A 222 -3.42 -16.36 -5.86
C GLY A 222 -3.29 -14.90 -6.28
N ILE A 223 -3.52 -13.97 -5.36
CA ILE A 223 -3.38 -12.52 -5.60
C ILE A 223 -1.90 -12.14 -5.70
N LEU A 224 -1.05 -12.65 -4.82
CA LEU A 224 0.40 -12.42 -4.88
C LEU A 224 1.03 -13.03 -6.14
N ASN A 225 0.54 -14.19 -6.59
CA ASN A 225 0.96 -14.83 -7.84
C ASN A 225 0.50 -14.04 -9.07
N TRP A 226 -0.74 -13.52 -9.08
CA TRP A 226 -1.24 -12.65 -10.15
C TRP A 226 -0.46 -11.33 -10.26
N ILE A 227 0.03 -10.80 -9.13
CA ILE A 227 0.88 -9.61 -9.09
C ILE A 227 2.33 -9.91 -9.53
N SER A 228 2.76 -11.17 -9.48
CA SER A 228 4.15 -11.57 -9.72
C SER A 228 4.46 -11.98 -11.17
N THR A 229 3.43 -12.22 -11.98
CA THR A 229 3.47 -12.33 -13.45
C THR A 229 3.28 -10.97 -14.12
#